data_AF-A0A419L432-F1
#
_entry.id   AF-A0A419L432-F1
#
_cell.length_a   1.000
_cell.length_b   1.000
_cell.length_c   1.000
_cell.angle_alpha   90.00
_cell.angle_beta   90.00
_cell.angle_gamma   90.00
#
_symmetry.space_group_name_H-M   'P 1'
#
loop_
_entity.id
_entity.type
_entity.pdbx_description
1 polymer ?
#
loop_
_entity_poly.entity_id
_entity_poly.type
_entity_poly.pdbx_seq_one_letter_code
_entity_poly.pdbx_strand_id
1 'polypeptide(L)'
;MAKFMKHEVIGKIFELGLVPLFYNGDLEVAKKIVQACADGGAKVIEFTNRGDFAYQVFSELAKWCNKEFDDVILGVGSVIDPMTAAMYINCGANFVVSPVFNPEIAKICNRRKVPYSPGCGTVSEISAAEEMGCDIVKVFPGNRLKPAFIKSILGPCPWAKLMPTGGVDATKESISSWIKAGAVAVGMGSRLIRKDLVEAGDFEAITKLVEKCLWWVQEARGTPLFLGVEHVGIYPEEGHAAETAEWYAKIFGFEKREGRSSFVAFGKGPGRIEIMKTTDSTKCHIAIRVSNFEAACEHLKKMGIELEEPKIGKGYKAVFLKNPDPAGNRVHLLYLPP
;
A
#
# COMPACT_ATOMS: atom_id res chain seq x y z
N MET A 1 -13.76 -7.46 17.25
CA MET A 1 -14.26 -7.73 15.88
C MET A 1 -13.28 -7.12 14.89
N ALA A 2 -13.21 -7.60 13.65
CA ALA A 2 -12.36 -6.99 12.62
C ALA A 2 -12.70 -5.50 12.46
N LYS A 3 -11.67 -4.65 12.32
CA LYS A 3 -11.81 -3.19 12.17
C LYS A 3 -12.29 -2.84 10.76
N PHE A 4 -11.83 -3.59 9.76
CA PHE A 4 -12.09 -3.33 8.34
C PHE A 4 -13.10 -4.33 7.77
N MET A 5 -13.89 -3.89 6.79
CA MET A 5 -14.80 -4.75 6.05
C MET A 5 -14.04 -5.67 5.09
N LYS A 6 -14.58 -6.87 4.83
CA LYS A 6 -14.00 -7.87 3.91
C LYS A 6 -13.52 -7.26 2.58
N HIS A 7 -14.37 -6.46 1.92
CA HIS A 7 -14.06 -5.89 0.62
C HIS A 7 -13.02 -4.76 0.66
N GLU A 8 -12.92 -4.03 1.78
CA GLU A 8 -11.87 -3.01 1.98
C GLU A 8 -10.51 -3.70 2.08
N VAL A 9 -10.43 -4.80 2.82
CA VAL A 9 -9.19 -5.59 2.95
C VAL A 9 -8.76 -6.16 1.60
N ILE A 10 -9.67 -6.79 0.86
CA ILE A 10 -9.39 -7.34 -0.48
C ILE A 10 -8.98 -6.22 -1.44
N GLY A 11 -9.71 -5.11 -1.46
CA GLY A 11 -9.43 -3.95 -2.28
C GLY A 11 -8.04 -3.39 -2.01
N LYS A 12 -7.65 -3.26 -0.73
CA LYS A 12 -6.33 -2.76 -0.34
C LYS A 12 -5.20 -3.73 -0.73
N ILE A 13 -5.43 -5.04 -0.68
CA ILE A 13 -4.47 -6.04 -1.20
C ILE A 13 -4.28 -5.86 -2.71
N PHE A 14 -5.36 -5.67 -3.47
CA PHE A 14 -5.27 -5.43 -4.92
C PHE A 14 -4.58 -4.11 -5.23
N GLU A 15 -4.92 -3.04 -4.52
CA GLU A 15 -4.33 -1.71 -4.67
C GLU A 15 -2.80 -1.77 -4.48
N LEU A 16 -2.34 -2.28 -3.34
CA LEU A 16 -0.91 -2.33 -2.98
C LEU A 16 -0.14 -3.38 -3.79
N GLY A 17 -0.75 -4.55 -4.01
CA GLY A 17 -0.11 -5.69 -4.66
C GLY A 17 1.09 -6.29 -3.92
N LEU A 18 1.27 -5.95 -2.64
CA LEU A 18 2.30 -6.48 -1.75
C LEU A 18 1.69 -6.76 -0.37
N VAL A 19 1.96 -7.94 0.17
CA VAL A 19 1.63 -8.31 1.56
C VAL A 19 2.91 -8.76 2.26
N PRO A 20 3.56 -7.89 3.06
CA PRO A 20 4.66 -8.29 3.92
C PRO A 20 4.18 -9.28 4.98
N LEU A 21 4.99 -10.30 5.27
CA LEU A 21 4.69 -11.27 6.31
C LEU A 21 5.88 -11.52 7.23
N PHE A 22 5.63 -11.72 8.52
CA PHE A 22 6.70 -11.91 9.49
C PHE A 22 6.27 -12.78 10.68
N TYR A 23 7.24 -13.23 11.46
CA TYR A 23 7.02 -13.71 12.83
C TYR A 23 8.07 -13.06 13.71
N ASN A 24 7.64 -12.53 14.86
CA ASN A 24 8.53 -12.21 15.95
C ASN A 24 7.77 -12.44 17.27
N GLY A 25 8.40 -13.11 18.24
CA GLY A 25 7.81 -13.38 19.55
C GLY A 25 7.90 -12.20 20.52
N ASP A 26 8.75 -11.21 20.21
CA ASP A 26 8.85 -9.98 20.97
C ASP A 26 7.86 -8.93 20.42
N LEU A 27 6.97 -8.44 21.28
CA LEU A 27 5.95 -7.46 20.92
C LEU A 27 6.56 -6.13 20.45
N GLU A 28 7.60 -5.64 21.11
CA GLU A 28 8.22 -4.35 20.76
C GLU A 28 8.95 -4.44 19.42
N VAL A 29 9.59 -5.57 19.12
CA VAL A 29 10.15 -5.81 17.80
C VAL A 29 9.05 -5.94 16.75
N ALA A 30 7.95 -6.64 17.05
CA ALA A 30 6.81 -6.76 16.14
C ALA A 30 6.18 -5.40 15.79
N LYS A 31 6.04 -4.50 16.78
CA LYS A 31 5.57 -3.11 16.55
C LYS A 31 6.49 -2.35 15.59
N LYS A 32 7.81 -2.45 15.78
CA LYS A 32 8.79 -1.78 14.90
C LYS A 32 8.76 -2.33 13.47
N ILE A 33 8.56 -3.63 13.28
CA ILE A 33 8.37 -4.23 11.96
C ILE A 33 7.10 -3.67 11.29
N VAL A 34 5.98 -3.66 12.01
CA VAL A 34 4.71 -3.12 11.47
C VAL A 34 4.85 -1.64 11.11
N GLN A 35 5.46 -0.84 11.98
CA GLN A 35 5.74 0.58 11.72
C GLN A 35 6.58 0.75 10.46
N ALA A 36 7.68 0.00 10.31
CA ALA A 36 8.54 0.07 9.12
C ALA A 36 7.79 -0.28 7.83
N CYS A 37 6.96 -1.33 7.85
CA CYS A 37 6.09 -1.66 6.73
C CYS A 37 5.10 -0.54 6.41
N ALA A 38 4.44 0.02 7.43
CA ALA A 38 3.45 1.07 7.28
C ALA A 38 4.06 2.38 6.77
N ASP A 39 5.24 2.74 7.26
CA ASP A 39 6.02 3.91 6.82
C ASP A 39 6.49 3.73 5.38
N GLY A 40 6.81 2.50 4.98
CA GLY A 40 7.16 2.17 3.59
C GLY A 40 5.95 2.06 2.65
N GLY A 41 4.73 2.28 3.15
CA GLY A 41 3.48 2.27 2.39
C GLY A 41 2.74 0.93 2.33
N ALA A 42 3.28 -0.15 2.91
CA ALA A 42 2.57 -1.43 2.98
C ALA A 42 1.62 -1.45 4.18
N LYS A 43 0.33 -1.23 3.91
CA LYS A 43 -0.72 -1.15 4.92
C LYS A 43 -1.45 -2.47 5.17
N VAL A 44 -1.16 -3.54 4.43
CA VAL A 44 -1.71 -4.88 4.69
C VAL A 44 -0.58 -5.82 5.09
N ILE A 45 -0.60 -6.31 6.33
CA ILE A 45 0.55 -7.03 6.93
C ILE A 45 0.08 -8.34 7.56
N GLU A 46 0.79 -9.43 7.26
CA GLU A 46 0.50 -10.78 7.77
C GLU A 46 1.45 -11.15 8.92
N PHE A 47 0.92 -11.28 10.13
CA PHE A 47 1.64 -11.90 11.25
C PHE A 47 1.48 -13.42 11.20
N THR A 48 2.57 -14.18 11.16
CA THR A 48 2.52 -15.65 11.02
C THR A 48 2.47 -16.35 12.39
N ASN A 49 1.46 -17.20 12.61
CA ASN A 49 1.32 -18.03 13.80
C ASN A 49 2.32 -19.21 13.78
N ARG A 50 3.54 -19.00 14.29
CA ARG A 50 4.63 -20.01 14.22
C ARG A 50 5.33 -20.34 15.52
N GLY A 51 5.13 -19.58 16.59
CA GLY A 51 5.75 -19.90 17.88
C GLY A 51 4.75 -19.95 19.01
N ASP A 52 5.22 -20.43 20.15
CA ASP A 52 4.41 -20.57 21.35
C ASP A 52 3.86 -19.21 21.79
N PHE A 53 2.61 -19.22 22.24
CA PHE A 53 1.92 -18.01 22.69
C PHE A 53 1.84 -16.87 21.66
N ALA A 54 2.06 -17.15 20.37
CA ALA A 54 2.02 -16.15 19.31
C ALA A 54 0.68 -15.38 19.24
N TYR A 55 -0.43 -15.98 19.70
CA TYR A 55 -1.72 -15.32 19.79
C TYR A 55 -1.73 -14.17 20.82
N GLN A 56 -0.93 -14.25 21.88
CA GLN A 56 -0.81 -13.19 22.89
C GLN A 56 -0.10 -11.98 22.30
N VAL A 57 1.02 -12.22 21.62
CA VAL A 57 1.77 -11.19 20.89
C VAL A 57 0.87 -10.52 19.85
N PHE A 58 0.17 -11.32 19.05
CA PHE A 58 -0.76 -10.81 18.06
C PHE A 58 -1.89 -9.98 18.67
N SER A 59 -2.48 -10.44 19.78
CA SER A 59 -3.59 -9.74 20.42
C SER A 59 -3.17 -8.34 20.90
N GLU A 60 -1.97 -8.20 21.48
CA GLU A 60 -1.47 -6.90 21.90
C GLU A 60 -1.02 -6.04 20.72
N LEU A 61 -0.41 -6.66 19.69
CA LEU A 61 -0.04 -5.97 18.46
C LEU A 61 -1.28 -5.41 17.73
N ALA A 62 -2.36 -6.18 17.63
CA ALA A 62 -3.60 -5.75 16.99
C ALA A 62 -4.26 -4.56 17.73
N LYS A 63 -4.27 -4.59 19.07
CA LYS A 63 -4.76 -3.45 19.89
C LYS A 63 -3.92 -2.20 19.65
N TRP A 64 -2.60 -2.35 19.63
CA TRP A 64 -1.69 -1.25 19.34
C TRP A 64 -1.88 -0.70 17.92
N CYS A 65 -1.97 -1.56 16.91
CA CYS A 65 -2.22 -1.13 15.53
C CYS A 65 -3.52 -0.32 15.41
N ASN A 66 -4.59 -0.77 16.07
CA ASN A 66 -5.88 -0.08 16.04
C ASN A 66 -5.83 1.31 16.68
N LYS A 67 -4.91 1.53 17.62
CA LYS A 67 -4.72 2.81 18.31
C LYS A 67 -3.81 3.76 17.51
N GLU A 68 -2.72 3.24 16.96
CA GLU A 68 -1.70 4.08 16.30
C GLU A 68 -2.00 4.33 14.81
N PHE A 69 -2.77 3.45 14.16
CA PHE A 69 -3.05 3.54 12.73
C PHE A 69 -4.53 3.43 12.42
N ASP A 70 -5.00 4.35 11.59
CA ASP A 70 -6.35 4.28 11.02
C ASP A 70 -6.44 3.32 9.84
N ASP A 71 -5.33 3.12 9.11
CA ASP A 71 -5.28 2.48 7.80
C ASP A 71 -4.48 1.16 7.75
N VAL A 72 -3.82 0.75 8.83
CA VAL A 72 -3.05 -0.50 8.87
C VAL A 72 -3.97 -1.70 9.15
N ILE A 73 -4.01 -2.61 8.19
CA ILE A 73 -4.76 -3.86 8.19
C ILE A 73 -3.83 -5.01 8.61
N LEU A 74 -3.91 -5.40 9.87
CA LEU A 74 -3.19 -6.56 10.40
C LEU A 74 -4.02 -7.84 10.27
N GLY A 75 -3.44 -8.87 9.66
CA GLY A 75 -4.01 -10.21 9.56
C GLY A 75 -3.08 -11.28 10.09
N VAL A 76 -3.56 -12.52 10.10
CA VAL A 76 -2.80 -13.67 10.58
C VAL A 76 -2.53 -14.68 9.46
N GLY A 77 -1.34 -15.25 9.45
CA GLY A 77 -0.93 -16.35 8.59
C GLY A 77 -0.58 -17.62 9.35
N SER A 78 -0.26 -18.69 8.61
CA SER A 78 0.07 -20.01 9.19
C SER A 78 -1.05 -20.63 10.02
N VAL A 79 -2.31 -20.32 9.71
CA VAL A 79 -3.49 -20.90 10.37
C VAL A 79 -3.97 -22.12 9.59
N ILE A 80 -3.99 -23.30 10.20
CA ILE A 80 -4.29 -24.58 9.51
C ILE A 80 -5.62 -25.23 9.94
N ASP A 81 -6.23 -24.73 11.02
CA ASP A 81 -7.46 -25.27 11.57
C ASP A 81 -8.48 -24.15 11.96
N PRO A 82 -9.78 -24.49 11.99
CA PRO A 82 -10.85 -23.55 12.33
C PRO A 82 -10.80 -22.97 13.75
N MET A 83 -10.26 -23.70 14.75
CA MET A 83 -10.21 -23.22 16.15
C MET A 83 -9.19 -22.09 16.26
N THR A 84 -8.01 -22.28 15.68
CA THR A 84 -6.98 -21.25 15.58
C THR A 84 -7.48 -20.04 14.80
N ALA A 85 -8.19 -20.24 13.68
CA ALA A 85 -8.80 -19.14 12.93
C ALA A 85 -9.78 -18.32 13.79
N ALA A 86 -10.69 -19.00 14.50
CA ALA A 86 -11.65 -18.36 15.38
C ALA A 86 -10.97 -17.54 16.49
N MET A 87 -9.91 -18.09 17.09
CA MET A 87 -9.11 -17.41 18.12
C MET A 87 -8.51 -16.09 17.59
N TYR A 88 -7.82 -16.12 16.46
CA TYR A 88 -7.19 -14.93 15.89
C TYR A 88 -8.20 -13.89 15.39
N ILE A 89 -9.34 -14.33 14.84
CA ILE A 89 -10.46 -13.43 14.52
C ILE A 89 -10.95 -12.72 15.80
N ASN A 90 -11.02 -13.44 16.92
CA ASN A 90 -11.41 -12.85 18.20
C ASN A 90 -10.35 -11.87 18.75
N CYS A 91 -9.07 -12.14 18.50
CA CYS A 91 -7.96 -11.22 18.80
C CYS A 91 -7.88 -10.00 17.87
N GLY A 92 -8.74 -9.92 16.83
CA GLY A 92 -8.83 -8.74 15.95
C GLY A 92 -8.19 -8.89 14.58
N ALA A 93 -7.89 -10.11 14.12
CA ALA A 93 -7.40 -10.34 12.77
C ALA A 93 -8.39 -9.84 11.70
N ASN A 94 -7.90 -9.04 10.76
CA ASN A 94 -8.70 -8.50 9.66
C ASN A 94 -8.69 -9.38 8.41
N PHE A 95 -7.79 -10.37 8.35
CA PHE A 95 -7.77 -11.44 7.35
C PHE A 95 -7.03 -12.66 7.89
N VAL A 96 -7.26 -13.82 7.27
CA VAL A 96 -6.63 -15.09 7.62
C VAL A 96 -5.94 -15.68 6.38
N VAL A 97 -4.72 -16.18 6.54
CA VAL A 97 -3.94 -16.86 5.51
C VAL A 97 -3.52 -18.24 6.02
N SER A 98 -3.57 -19.24 5.15
CA SER A 98 -3.15 -20.62 5.45
C SER A 98 -2.11 -21.10 4.44
N PRO A 99 -1.21 -22.03 4.81
CA PRO A 99 -0.40 -22.76 3.84
C PRO A 99 -1.20 -23.79 3.03
N VAL A 100 -2.41 -24.16 3.48
CA VAL A 100 -3.28 -25.18 2.87
C VAL A 100 -4.73 -24.70 2.74
N PHE A 101 -5.51 -25.29 1.84
CA PHE A 101 -6.95 -25.09 1.82
C PHE A 101 -7.65 -25.95 2.89
N ASN A 102 -8.43 -25.29 3.75
CA ASN A 102 -9.31 -25.94 4.71
C ASN A 102 -10.72 -25.33 4.65
N PRO A 103 -11.74 -26.07 4.19
CA PRO A 103 -13.10 -25.53 4.02
C PRO A 103 -13.75 -25.12 5.35
N GLU A 104 -13.36 -25.72 6.48
CA GLU A 104 -13.90 -25.34 7.79
C GLU A 104 -13.40 -23.96 8.25
N ILE A 105 -12.18 -23.57 7.87
CA ILE A 105 -11.70 -22.19 8.07
C ILE A 105 -12.54 -21.22 7.24
N ALA A 106 -12.79 -21.56 5.96
CA ALA A 106 -13.58 -20.72 5.06
C ALA A 106 -14.98 -20.44 5.63
N LYS A 107 -15.67 -21.45 6.16
CA LYS A 107 -16.99 -21.31 6.79
C LYS A 107 -16.99 -20.30 7.96
N ILE A 108 -15.99 -20.38 8.85
CA ILE A 108 -15.88 -19.46 10.00
C ILE A 108 -15.57 -18.05 9.54
N CYS A 109 -14.58 -17.89 8.66
CA CYS A 109 -14.16 -16.62 8.09
C CYS A 109 -15.32 -15.92 7.38
N ASN A 110 -16.05 -16.64 6.51
CA ASN A 110 -17.23 -16.12 5.82
C ASN A 110 -18.34 -15.67 6.78
N ARG A 111 -18.65 -16.48 7.80
CA ARG A 111 -19.67 -16.12 8.81
C ARG A 111 -19.29 -14.88 9.61
N ARG A 112 -18.00 -14.58 9.75
CA ARG A 112 -17.48 -13.41 10.46
C ARG A 112 -17.11 -12.25 9.52
N LYS A 113 -17.34 -12.38 8.21
CA LYS A 113 -16.94 -11.42 7.17
C LYS A 113 -15.46 -11.06 7.22
N VAL A 114 -14.61 -12.04 7.52
CA VAL A 114 -13.15 -11.93 7.48
C VAL A 114 -12.66 -12.68 6.23
N PRO A 115 -11.88 -12.06 5.33
CA PRO A 115 -11.35 -12.75 4.16
C PRO A 115 -10.36 -13.85 4.55
N TYR A 116 -10.44 -14.96 3.83
CA TYR A 116 -9.55 -16.11 3.97
C TYR A 116 -8.83 -16.36 2.65
N SER A 117 -7.50 -16.38 2.71
CA SER A 117 -6.64 -16.70 1.58
C SER A 117 -5.93 -18.06 1.81
N PRO A 118 -6.55 -19.18 1.40
CA PRO A 118 -5.97 -20.51 1.55
C PRO A 118 -4.77 -20.73 0.61
N GLY A 119 -3.83 -21.56 1.05
CA GLY A 119 -2.72 -22.01 0.21
C GLY A 119 -3.14 -23.18 -0.68
N CYS A 120 -2.94 -23.05 -1.99
CA CYS A 120 -3.23 -24.08 -2.98
C CYS A 120 -2.02 -24.31 -3.90
N GLY A 121 -1.80 -25.56 -4.30
CA GLY A 121 -0.75 -25.98 -5.22
C GLY A 121 -1.25 -26.54 -6.55
N THR A 122 -2.56 -26.73 -6.71
CA THR A 122 -3.19 -27.33 -7.89
C THR A 122 -4.43 -26.56 -8.35
N VAL A 123 -4.83 -26.77 -9.62
CA VAL A 123 -6.07 -26.19 -10.18
C VAL A 123 -7.29 -26.62 -9.36
N SER A 124 -7.38 -27.89 -8.96
CA SER A 124 -8.52 -28.42 -8.21
C SER A 124 -8.66 -27.79 -6.83
N GLU A 125 -7.56 -27.58 -6.12
CA GLU A 125 -7.57 -26.88 -4.82
C GLU A 125 -7.96 -25.41 -4.97
N ILE A 126 -7.50 -24.73 -6.04
CA ILE A 126 -7.89 -23.35 -6.34
C ILE A 126 -9.41 -23.29 -6.59
N SER A 127 -9.93 -24.18 -7.44
CA SER A 127 -11.36 -24.29 -7.75
C SER A 127 -12.20 -24.50 -6.49
N ALA A 128 -11.79 -25.44 -5.63
CA ALA A 128 -12.50 -25.71 -4.37
C ALA A 128 -12.45 -24.53 -3.40
N ALA A 129 -11.35 -23.76 -3.36
CA ALA A 129 -11.25 -22.56 -2.55
C ALA A 129 -12.17 -21.44 -3.05
N GLU A 130 -12.25 -21.23 -4.36
CA GLU A 130 -13.15 -20.24 -4.99
C GLU A 130 -14.62 -20.59 -4.76
N GLU A 131 -15.00 -21.87 -4.86
CA GLU A 131 -16.36 -22.36 -4.55
C GLU A 131 -16.77 -22.03 -3.11
N MET A 132 -15.82 -22.06 -2.17
CA MET A 132 -16.02 -21.67 -0.78
C MET A 132 -16.03 -20.14 -0.55
N GLY A 133 -15.95 -19.33 -1.62
CA GLY A 133 -15.99 -17.88 -1.54
C GLY A 133 -14.68 -17.22 -1.11
N CYS A 134 -13.54 -17.88 -1.33
CA CYS A 134 -12.22 -17.28 -1.10
C CYS A 134 -11.87 -16.36 -2.29
N ASP A 135 -11.84 -15.04 -2.06
CA ASP A 135 -11.62 -14.04 -3.12
C ASP A 135 -10.18 -13.98 -3.61
N ILE A 136 -9.21 -14.44 -2.81
CA ILE A 136 -7.80 -14.51 -3.15
C ILE A 136 -7.27 -15.88 -2.73
N VAL A 137 -6.63 -16.60 -3.64
CA VAL A 137 -5.98 -17.88 -3.35
C VAL A 137 -4.48 -17.69 -3.29
N LYS A 138 -3.86 -18.13 -2.19
CA LYS A 138 -2.41 -18.12 -2.03
C LYS A 138 -1.80 -19.27 -2.83
N VAL A 139 -0.90 -18.95 -3.76
CA VAL A 139 -0.14 -19.95 -4.51
C VAL A 139 1.09 -20.32 -3.69
N PHE A 140 1.09 -21.53 -3.13
CA PHE A 140 2.11 -21.96 -2.17
C PHE A 140 2.48 -23.45 -2.32
N PRO A 141 3.78 -23.81 -2.26
CA PRO A 141 4.95 -22.94 -2.12
C PRO A 141 5.41 -22.36 -3.48
N GLY A 142 5.49 -21.02 -3.57
CA GLY A 142 5.74 -20.29 -4.82
C GLY A 142 7.09 -20.60 -5.49
N ASN A 143 8.14 -20.92 -4.72
CA ASN A 143 9.45 -21.31 -5.25
C ASN A 143 9.40 -22.61 -6.08
N ARG A 144 8.39 -23.46 -5.88
CA ARG A 144 8.19 -24.69 -6.66
C ARG A 144 7.25 -24.46 -7.83
N LEU A 145 6.17 -23.72 -7.62
CA LEU A 145 5.13 -23.49 -8.64
C LEU A 145 5.56 -22.49 -9.72
N LYS A 146 6.36 -21.48 -9.36
CA LYS A 146 6.91 -20.44 -10.26
C LYS A 146 5.84 -19.57 -10.96
N PRO A 147 6.22 -18.44 -11.58
CA PRO A 147 5.27 -17.55 -12.26
C PRO A 147 4.46 -18.24 -13.38
N ALA A 148 5.06 -19.22 -14.06
CA ALA A 148 4.40 -19.96 -15.13
C ALA A 148 3.11 -20.67 -14.67
N PHE A 149 3.05 -21.13 -13.41
CA PHE A 149 1.84 -21.74 -12.87
C PHE A 149 0.67 -20.76 -12.87
N ILE A 150 0.85 -19.53 -12.39
CA ILE A 150 -0.20 -18.49 -12.39
C ILE A 150 -0.71 -18.27 -13.81
N LYS A 151 0.21 -18.08 -14.78
CA LYS A 151 -0.16 -17.88 -16.18
C LYS A 151 -0.97 -19.05 -16.74
N SER A 152 -0.60 -20.28 -16.39
CA SER A 152 -1.33 -21.49 -16.80
C SER A 152 -2.71 -21.62 -16.17
N ILE A 153 -2.91 -21.19 -14.91
CA ILE A 153 -4.23 -21.17 -14.27
C ILE A 153 -5.14 -20.11 -14.90
N LEU A 154 -4.61 -18.93 -15.18
CA LEU A 154 -5.40 -17.82 -15.73
C LEU A 154 -5.89 -18.05 -17.16
N GLY A 155 -5.32 -19.02 -17.89
CA GLY A 155 -5.84 -19.45 -19.19
C GLY A 155 -7.28 -19.97 -19.12
N PRO A 156 -7.55 -21.07 -18.38
CA PRO A 156 -8.90 -21.59 -18.18
C PRO A 156 -9.71 -20.85 -17.10
N CYS A 157 -9.06 -20.19 -16.14
CA CYS A 157 -9.72 -19.50 -15.01
C CYS A 157 -9.32 -18.01 -14.94
N PRO A 158 -9.70 -17.18 -15.94
CA PRO A 158 -9.25 -15.77 -16.02
C PRO A 158 -9.78 -14.89 -14.88
N TRP A 159 -10.82 -15.33 -14.17
CA TRP A 159 -11.35 -14.64 -12.99
C TRP A 159 -10.48 -14.83 -11.74
N ALA A 160 -9.63 -15.87 -11.70
CA ALA A 160 -8.90 -16.25 -10.51
C ALA A 160 -7.98 -15.12 -10.02
N LYS A 161 -7.90 -14.97 -8.70
CA LYS A 161 -7.09 -13.96 -8.03
C LYS A 161 -6.03 -14.65 -7.20
N LEU A 162 -4.81 -14.66 -7.72
CA LEU A 162 -3.72 -15.49 -7.18
C LEU A 162 -2.62 -14.64 -6.54
N MET A 163 -2.21 -15.02 -5.33
CA MET A 163 -1.14 -14.38 -4.57
C MET A 163 -0.01 -15.37 -4.28
N PRO A 164 1.09 -15.39 -5.04
CA PRO A 164 2.23 -16.25 -4.75
C PRO A 164 2.89 -15.87 -3.43
N THR A 165 3.30 -16.89 -2.67
CA THR A 165 4.03 -16.73 -1.41
C THR A 165 5.05 -17.85 -1.25
N GLY A 166 6.20 -17.53 -0.67
CA GLY A 166 7.33 -18.44 -0.52
C GLY A 166 8.17 -18.48 -1.79
N GLY A 167 9.40 -17.96 -1.73
CA GLY A 167 10.27 -17.84 -2.90
C GLY A 167 10.05 -16.60 -3.77
N VAL A 168 9.36 -15.58 -3.25
CA VAL A 168 9.33 -14.25 -3.83
C VAL A 168 10.50 -13.47 -3.24
N ASP A 169 11.46 -13.08 -4.07
CA ASP A 169 12.64 -12.33 -3.65
C ASP A 169 12.36 -10.82 -3.74
N ALA A 170 12.99 -10.03 -2.87
CA ALA A 170 12.87 -8.57 -2.85
C ALA A 170 13.75 -7.93 -3.93
N THR A 171 13.50 -8.32 -5.18
CA THR A 171 14.16 -7.77 -6.37
C THR A 171 13.13 -7.40 -7.44
N LYS A 172 13.48 -6.45 -8.30
CA LYS A 172 12.64 -6.01 -9.41
C LYS A 172 12.26 -7.16 -10.32
N GLU A 173 13.22 -8.02 -10.65
CA GLU A 173 13.06 -9.14 -11.58
C GLU A 173 12.07 -10.16 -11.02
N SER A 174 12.22 -10.52 -9.74
CA SER A 174 11.36 -11.49 -9.07
C SER A 174 9.92 -10.97 -9.02
N ILE A 175 9.70 -9.77 -8.47
CA ILE A 175 8.37 -9.17 -8.35
C ILE A 175 7.72 -8.98 -9.73
N SER A 176 8.46 -8.42 -10.69
CA SER A 176 7.94 -8.19 -12.04
C SER A 176 7.50 -9.49 -12.71
N SER A 177 8.25 -10.58 -12.52
CA SER A 177 7.89 -11.88 -13.12
C SER A 177 6.56 -12.42 -12.61
N TRP A 178 6.26 -12.24 -11.31
CA TRP A 178 5.00 -12.68 -10.70
C TRP A 178 3.82 -11.79 -11.11
N ILE A 179 3.99 -10.48 -11.03
CA ILE A 179 2.93 -9.51 -11.37
C ILE A 179 2.58 -9.62 -12.85
N LYS A 180 3.56 -9.69 -13.75
CA LYS A 180 3.32 -9.88 -15.20
C LYS A 180 2.73 -11.24 -15.55
N ALA A 181 2.89 -12.25 -14.69
CA ALA A 181 2.20 -13.53 -14.85
C ALA A 181 0.71 -13.45 -14.47
N GLY A 182 0.25 -12.34 -13.89
CA GLY A 182 -1.14 -12.09 -13.50
C GLY A 182 -1.42 -12.22 -12.00
N ALA A 183 -0.37 -12.27 -11.16
CA ALA A 183 -0.54 -12.23 -9.71
C ALA A 183 -1.20 -10.91 -9.27
N VAL A 184 -2.22 -10.98 -8.42
CA VAL A 184 -2.91 -9.78 -7.90
C VAL A 184 -2.10 -9.09 -6.82
N ALA A 185 -1.30 -9.84 -6.09
CA ALA A 185 -0.36 -9.36 -5.09
C ALA A 185 0.76 -10.38 -4.91
N VAL A 186 1.85 -10.01 -4.26
CA VAL A 186 2.87 -10.96 -3.81
C VAL A 186 2.98 -10.98 -2.29
N GLY A 187 3.02 -12.18 -1.70
CA GLY A 187 3.29 -12.36 -0.27
C GLY A 187 4.79 -12.53 -0.03
N MET A 188 5.37 -11.68 0.82
CA MET A 188 6.82 -11.58 0.99
C MET A 188 7.26 -11.63 2.46
N GLY A 189 8.01 -12.68 2.80
CA GLY A 189 8.48 -12.94 4.15
C GLY A 189 9.93 -12.53 4.40
N SER A 190 10.76 -13.51 4.73
CA SER A 190 12.18 -13.37 5.10
C SER A 190 13.08 -12.68 4.07
N ARG A 191 12.62 -12.53 2.82
CA ARG A 191 13.33 -11.77 1.78
C ARG A 191 13.09 -10.26 1.89
N LEU A 192 11.98 -9.85 2.48
CA LEU A 192 11.61 -8.46 2.73
C LEU A 192 11.90 -8.07 4.19
N ILE A 193 11.34 -8.83 5.14
CA ILE A 193 11.61 -8.66 6.57
C ILE A 193 12.78 -9.56 6.95
N ARG A 194 13.98 -9.11 6.59
CA ARG A 194 15.19 -9.91 6.76
C ARG A 194 15.61 -10.00 8.23
N LYS A 195 16.06 -11.19 8.64
CA LYS A 195 16.48 -11.47 10.02
C LYS A 195 17.64 -10.57 10.45
N ASP A 196 18.64 -10.39 9.60
CA ASP A 196 19.82 -9.57 9.89
C ASP A 196 19.48 -8.09 10.10
N LEU A 197 18.52 -7.54 9.34
CA LEU A 197 18.05 -6.16 9.54
C LEU A 197 17.31 -6.00 10.86
N VAL A 198 16.45 -6.97 11.22
CA VAL A 198 15.70 -6.94 12.48
C VAL A 198 16.64 -7.06 13.68
N GLU A 199 17.63 -7.96 13.63
CA GLU A 199 18.62 -8.13 14.71
C GLU A 199 19.53 -6.91 14.85
N ALA A 200 19.87 -6.23 13.75
CA ALA A 200 20.62 -4.98 13.76
C ALA A 200 19.78 -3.75 14.18
N GLY A 201 18.45 -3.89 14.28
CA GLY A 201 17.54 -2.77 14.52
C GLY A 201 17.41 -1.79 13.34
N ASP A 202 17.80 -2.20 12.14
CA ASP A 202 17.77 -1.38 10.91
C ASP A 202 16.39 -1.43 10.25
N PHE A 203 15.40 -0.88 10.96
CA PHE A 203 14.02 -0.79 10.48
C PHE A 203 13.85 0.20 9.32
N GLU A 204 14.75 1.18 9.21
CA GLU A 204 14.79 2.13 8.10
C GLU A 204 15.14 1.43 6.77
N ALA A 205 16.06 0.46 6.79
CA ALA A 205 16.32 -0.37 5.61
C ALA A 205 15.10 -1.20 5.20
N ILE A 206 14.30 -1.67 6.16
CA ILE A 206 13.03 -2.37 5.88
C ILE A 206 12.03 -1.42 5.21
N THR A 207 11.85 -0.22 5.75
CA THR A 207 11.00 0.85 5.17
C THR A 207 11.35 1.07 3.70
N LYS A 208 12.62 1.36 3.40
CA LYS A 208 13.10 1.60 2.02
C LYS A 208 12.92 0.39 1.11
N LEU A 209 13.06 -0.83 1.63
CA LEU A 209 12.88 -2.03 0.83
C LEU A 209 11.40 -2.27 0.51
N VAL A 210 10.49 -1.97 1.44
CA VAL A 210 9.03 -2.01 1.22
C VAL A 210 8.62 -1.00 0.15
N GLU A 211 9.10 0.25 0.23
CA GLU A 211 8.84 1.29 -0.78
C GLU A 211 9.28 0.83 -2.17
N LYS A 212 10.49 0.26 -2.29
CA LYS A 212 11.01 -0.28 -3.55
C LYS A 212 10.15 -1.42 -4.09
N CYS A 213 9.71 -2.33 -3.22
CA CYS A 213 8.88 -3.47 -3.64
C CYS A 213 7.52 -3.00 -4.17
N LEU A 214 6.86 -2.06 -3.49
CA LEU A 214 5.61 -1.45 -3.97
C LEU A 214 5.80 -0.75 -5.31
N TRP A 215 6.91 -0.01 -5.46
CA TRP A 215 7.24 0.61 -6.74
C TRP A 215 7.42 -0.43 -7.86
N TRP A 216 8.16 -1.53 -7.62
CA TRP A 216 8.32 -2.58 -8.63
C TRP A 216 7.00 -3.27 -8.99
N VAL A 217 6.06 -3.39 -8.05
CA VAL A 217 4.69 -3.84 -8.35
C VAL A 217 3.99 -2.85 -9.28
N GLN A 218 4.00 -1.55 -8.96
CA GLN A 218 3.37 -0.50 -9.76
C GLN A 218 3.97 -0.42 -11.17
N GLU A 219 5.29 -0.47 -11.27
CA GLU A 219 6.02 -0.47 -12.54
C GLU A 219 5.66 -1.72 -13.37
N ALA A 220 5.62 -2.91 -12.75
CA ALA A 220 5.24 -4.14 -13.45
C ALA A 220 3.78 -4.12 -13.95
N ARG A 221 2.90 -3.36 -13.29
CA ARG A 221 1.52 -3.10 -13.73
C ARG A 221 1.42 -2.00 -14.81
N GLY A 222 2.52 -1.34 -15.17
CA GLY A 222 2.53 -0.25 -16.14
C GLY A 222 1.97 1.07 -15.59
N THR A 223 2.06 1.30 -14.27
CA THR A 223 1.63 2.57 -13.67
C THR A 223 2.48 3.72 -14.23
N PRO A 224 1.87 4.78 -14.78
CA PRO A 224 2.62 5.93 -15.28
C PRO A 224 3.41 6.65 -14.17
N LEU A 225 4.55 7.24 -14.52
CA LEU A 225 5.34 8.08 -13.60
C LEU A 225 4.58 9.36 -13.21
N PHE A 226 3.91 9.96 -14.18
CA PHE A 226 3.11 11.18 -14.01
C PHE A 226 1.63 10.80 -14.02
N LEU A 227 0.95 11.05 -12.91
CA LEU A 227 -0.43 10.61 -12.66
C LEU A 227 -1.47 11.69 -13.00
N GLY A 228 -1.02 12.88 -13.42
CA GLY A 228 -1.87 14.01 -13.76
C GLY A 228 -1.74 15.17 -12.77
N VAL A 229 -2.67 16.12 -12.85
CA VAL A 229 -2.70 17.30 -11.98
C VAL A 229 -3.23 16.92 -10.60
N GLU A 230 -2.46 17.27 -9.58
CA GLU A 230 -2.83 17.10 -8.19
C GLU A 230 -3.61 18.31 -7.66
N HIS A 231 -3.04 19.50 -7.84
CA HIS A 231 -3.68 20.76 -7.50
C HIS A 231 -3.22 21.88 -8.43
N VAL A 232 -4.03 22.93 -8.48
CA VAL A 232 -3.65 24.24 -9.01
C VAL A 232 -3.48 25.19 -7.84
N GLY A 233 -2.31 25.79 -7.74
CA GLY A 233 -2.03 26.85 -6.77
C GLY A 233 -2.31 28.22 -7.36
N ILE A 234 -3.04 29.06 -6.65
CA ILE A 234 -3.36 30.44 -7.04
C ILE A 234 -2.77 31.42 -6.04
N TYR A 235 -2.32 32.57 -6.56
CA TYR A 235 -1.67 33.63 -5.78
C TYR A 235 -2.58 34.87 -5.79
N PRO A 236 -3.51 34.97 -4.82
CA PRO A 236 -4.35 36.16 -4.70
C PRO A 236 -3.52 37.38 -4.27
N GLU A 237 -4.11 38.57 -4.41
CA GLU A 237 -3.53 39.79 -3.87
C GLU A 237 -3.31 39.68 -2.35
N GLU A 238 -2.38 40.48 -1.83
CA GLU A 238 -1.96 40.42 -0.44
C GLU A 238 -3.17 40.60 0.50
N GLY A 239 -3.31 39.69 1.46
CA GLY A 239 -4.44 39.69 2.41
C GLY A 239 -5.72 38.97 1.94
N HIS A 240 -5.84 38.58 0.66
CA HIS A 240 -7.08 37.99 0.11
C HIS A 240 -7.14 36.45 0.14
N ALA A 241 -6.11 35.76 0.63
CA ALA A 241 -6.07 34.30 0.63
C ALA A 241 -7.21 33.65 1.43
N ALA A 242 -7.47 34.16 2.64
CA ALA A 242 -8.52 33.63 3.51
C ALA A 242 -9.93 33.88 2.93
N GLU A 243 -10.16 35.08 2.38
CA GLU A 243 -11.40 35.46 1.72
C GLU A 243 -11.65 34.59 0.48
N THR A 244 -10.62 34.35 -0.32
CA THR A 244 -10.70 33.50 -1.52
C THR A 244 -11.07 32.06 -1.15
N ALA A 245 -10.44 31.50 -0.11
CA ALA A 245 -10.77 30.16 0.37
C ALA A 245 -12.20 30.07 0.92
N GLU A 246 -12.66 31.09 1.65
CA GLU A 246 -14.04 31.19 2.13
C GLU A 246 -15.03 31.27 0.97
N TRP A 247 -14.68 32.01 -0.08
CA TRP A 247 -15.52 32.11 -1.27
C TRP A 247 -15.74 30.75 -1.93
N TYR A 248 -14.68 29.95 -2.14
CA TYR A 248 -14.83 28.59 -2.70
C TYR A 248 -15.70 27.70 -1.81
N ALA A 249 -15.49 27.75 -0.49
CA ALA A 249 -16.29 26.99 0.47
C ALA A 249 -17.77 27.39 0.39
N LYS A 250 -18.06 28.68 0.36
CA LYS A 250 -19.42 29.22 0.29
C LYS A 250 -20.13 28.91 -1.04
N ILE A 251 -19.45 29.06 -2.17
CA ILE A 251 -20.07 28.95 -3.50
C ILE A 251 -20.24 27.49 -3.92
N PHE A 252 -19.27 26.63 -3.64
CA PHE A 252 -19.27 25.23 -4.12
C PHE A 252 -19.47 24.20 -3.02
N GLY A 253 -19.56 24.62 -1.75
CA GLY A 253 -19.65 23.70 -0.62
C GLY A 253 -18.34 22.93 -0.38
N PHE A 254 -17.21 23.48 -0.78
CA PHE A 254 -15.91 22.86 -0.55
C PHE A 254 -15.52 22.91 0.92
N GLU A 255 -14.86 21.87 1.38
CA GLU A 255 -14.11 21.93 2.62
C GLU A 255 -12.88 22.81 2.41
N LYS A 256 -12.48 23.53 3.45
CA LYS A 256 -11.24 24.31 3.46
C LYS A 256 -10.36 23.87 4.62
N ARG A 257 -9.05 23.82 4.38
CA ARG A 257 -8.03 23.56 5.39
C ARG A 257 -7.00 24.68 5.38
N GLU A 258 -6.75 25.26 6.54
CA GLU A 258 -5.68 26.24 6.69
C GLU A 258 -4.36 25.54 7.00
N GLY A 259 -3.33 25.88 6.22
CA GLY A 259 -1.95 25.50 6.46
C GLY A 259 -1.07 26.70 6.79
N ARG A 260 0.22 26.44 7.00
CA ARG A 260 1.20 27.49 7.32
C ARG A 260 1.38 28.49 6.18
N SER A 261 1.50 28.01 4.94
CA SER A 261 1.82 28.81 3.75
C SER A 261 0.63 29.07 2.83
N SER A 262 -0.46 28.33 3.00
CA SER A 262 -1.60 28.32 2.08
C SER A 262 -2.89 27.88 2.77
N PHE A 263 -4.03 28.16 2.14
CA PHE A 263 -5.28 27.46 2.37
C PHE A 263 -5.49 26.44 1.26
N VAL A 264 -6.14 25.32 1.52
CA VAL A 264 -6.50 24.34 0.50
C VAL A 264 -8.01 24.16 0.50
N ALA A 265 -8.65 24.38 -0.64
CA ALA A 265 -10.07 24.13 -0.86
C ALA A 265 -10.26 22.86 -1.70
N PHE A 266 -11.17 21.98 -1.27
CA PHE A 266 -11.39 20.67 -1.91
C PHE A 266 -12.79 20.12 -1.65
N GLY A 267 -13.25 19.24 -2.55
CA GLY A 267 -14.50 18.49 -2.43
C GLY A 267 -14.27 16.99 -2.28
N LYS A 268 -15.32 16.20 -2.54
CA LYS A 268 -15.24 14.72 -2.54
C LYS A 268 -14.58 14.12 -3.79
N GLY A 269 -14.45 14.92 -4.85
CA GLY A 269 -13.80 14.51 -6.10
C GLY A 269 -12.29 14.72 -6.09
N PRO A 270 -11.58 14.27 -7.14
CA PRO A 270 -10.17 14.54 -7.31
C PRO A 270 -9.89 16.03 -7.58
N GLY A 271 -8.68 16.47 -7.28
CA GLY A 271 -8.22 17.83 -7.52
C GLY A 271 -8.46 18.77 -6.33
N ARG A 272 -7.58 19.76 -6.20
CA ARG A 272 -7.60 20.73 -5.12
C ARG A 272 -7.19 22.11 -5.65
N ILE A 273 -7.63 23.15 -4.96
CA ILE A 273 -7.15 24.52 -5.18
C ILE A 273 -6.32 24.89 -3.96
N GLU A 274 -5.04 25.15 -4.18
CA GLU A 274 -4.16 25.72 -3.15
C GLU A 274 -4.17 27.25 -3.28
N ILE A 275 -4.58 27.96 -2.25
CA ILE A 275 -4.63 29.42 -2.20
C ILE A 275 -3.45 29.89 -1.36
N MET A 276 -2.46 30.49 -2.00
CA MET A 276 -1.22 30.90 -1.36
C MET A 276 -1.44 32.14 -0.48
N LYS A 277 -0.81 32.18 0.69
CA LYS A 277 -0.83 33.35 1.59
C LYS A 277 0.15 34.44 1.16
N THR A 278 1.11 34.09 0.32
CA THR A 278 2.10 34.99 -0.27
C THR A 278 1.67 35.39 -1.67
N THR A 279 2.06 36.59 -2.08
CA THR A 279 1.99 37.04 -3.48
C THR A 279 3.20 36.51 -4.25
N ASP A 280 3.01 36.24 -5.54
CA ASP A 280 4.07 35.89 -6.48
C ASP A 280 3.75 36.61 -7.80
N SER A 281 4.79 36.95 -8.57
CA SER A 281 4.61 37.44 -9.95
C SER A 281 3.91 36.41 -10.85
N THR A 282 3.93 35.14 -10.46
CA THR A 282 3.26 34.03 -11.15
C THR A 282 1.78 34.00 -10.79
N LYS A 283 0.89 33.93 -11.78
CA LYS A 283 -0.56 33.84 -11.53
C LYS A 283 -0.98 32.51 -10.89
N CYS A 284 -0.36 31.40 -11.29
CA CYS A 284 -0.63 30.09 -10.69
C CYS A 284 0.58 29.14 -10.75
N HIS A 285 0.52 28.08 -9.95
CA HIS A 285 1.38 26.91 -10.10
C HIS A 285 0.57 25.64 -10.33
N ILE A 286 1.17 24.66 -11.00
CA ILE A 286 0.57 23.37 -11.30
C ILE A 286 1.35 22.27 -10.60
N ALA A 287 0.66 21.51 -9.75
CA ALA A 287 1.20 20.32 -9.13
C ALA A 287 0.93 19.09 -9.96
N ILE A 288 1.98 18.38 -10.35
CA ILE A 288 1.88 17.11 -11.04
C ILE A 288 2.09 15.99 -10.01
N ARG A 289 1.06 15.16 -9.81
CA ARG A 289 1.18 13.99 -8.95
C ARG A 289 2.08 12.96 -9.63
N VAL A 290 3.02 12.41 -8.88
CA VAL A 290 3.92 11.36 -9.37
C VAL A 290 3.77 10.07 -8.57
N SER A 291 3.93 8.93 -9.24
CA SER A 291 3.92 7.60 -8.60
C SER A 291 5.24 7.23 -7.95
N ASN A 292 6.35 7.79 -8.43
CA ASN A 292 7.68 7.65 -7.86
C ASN A 292 8.47 8.94 -8.03
N PHE A 293 8.86 9.55 -6.91
CA PHE A 293 9.51 10.86 -6.91
C PHE A 293 10.89 10.82 -7.60
N GLU A 294 11.75 9.91 -7.17
CA GLU A 294 13.12 9.78 -7.66
C GLU A 294 13.15 9.46 -9.16
N ALA A 295 12.33 8.50 -9.60
CA ALA A 295 12.25 8.11 -11.01
C ALA A 295 11.66 9.22 -11.89
N ALA A 296 10.67 9.98 -11.41
CA ALA A 296 10.13 11.12 -12.14
C ALA A 296 11.18 12.25 -12.26
N CYS A 297 11.92 12.52 -11.18
CA CYS A 297 13.02 13.50 -11.22
C CYS A 297 14.12 13.09 -12.21
N GLU A 298 14.53 11.82 -12.18
CA GLU A 298 15.53 11.29 -13.11
C GLU A 298 15.04 11.34 -14.57
N HIS A 299 13.77 11.02 -14.82
CA HIS A 299 13.15 11.11 -16.13
C HIS A 299 13.20 12.54 -16.68
N LEU A 300 12.78 13.54 -15.88
CA LEU A 300 12.84 14.95 -16.29
C LEU A 300 14.27 15.43 -16.52
N LYS A 301 15.23 15.06 -15.66
CA LYS A 301 16.64 15.40 -15.85
C LYS A 301 17.22 14.82 -17.14
N LYS A 302 16.85 13.59 -17.51
CA LYS A 302 17.25 12.97 -18.81
C LYS A 302 16.67 13.71 -20.01
N MET A 303 15.55 14.39 -19.86
CA MET A 303 14.97 15.27 -20.89
C MET A 303 15.60 16.68 -20.90
N GLY A 304 16.60 16.95 -20.05
CA GLY A 304 17.22 18.27 -19.94
C GLY A 304 16.42 19.28 -19.12
N ILE A 305 15.41 18.85 -18.36
CA ILE A 305 14.64 19.72 -17.48
C ILE A 305 15.38 19.90 -16.15
N GLU A 306 15.69 21.17 -15.82
CA GLU A 306 16.31 21.55 -14.55
C GLU A 306 15.27 21.61 -13.42
N LEU A 307 15.64 21.11 -12.24
CA LEU A 307 14.81 21.08 -11.04
C LEU A 307 15.45 21.92 -9.94
N GLU A 308 14.61 22.58 -9.12
CA GLU A 308 15.02 23.23 -7.88
C GLU A 308 15.47 22.20 -6.82
N GLU A 309 15.89 22.67 -5.64
CA GLU A 309 16.13 21.77 -4.53
C GLU A 309 14.82 21.12 -4.03
N PRO A 310 14.79 19.79 -3.89
CA PRO A 310 13.59 19.08 -3.47
C PRO A 310 13.29 19.34 -1.99
N LYS A 311 12.01 19.57 -1.68
CA LYS A 311 11.48 19.61 -0.31
C LYS A 311 10.97 18.22 0.06
N ILE A 312 11.64 17.58 1.02
CA ILE A 312 11.32 16.24 1.52
C ILE A 312 10.82 16.38 2.95
N GLY A 313 9.58 15.98 3.19
CA GLY A 313 8.96 15.99 4.52
C GLY A 313 8.41 14.62 4.89
N LYS A 314 7.86 14.51 6.11
CA LYS A 314 7.20 13.28 6.56
C LYS A 314 5.93 13.06 5.72
N GLY A 315 5.94 12.04 4.87
CA GLY A 315 4.80 11.67 4.04
C GLY A 315 4.60 12.51 2.78
N TYR A 316 5.60 13.27 2.33
CA TYR A 316 5.56 13.91 1.00
C TYR A 316 6.96 14.24 0.47
N LYS A 317 7.09 14.30 -0.85
CA LYS A 317 8.26 14.85 -1.55
C LYS A 317 7.78 15.77 -2.65
N ALA A 318 8.37 16.96 -2.76
CA ALA A 318 8.00 17.93 -3.79
C ALA A 318 9.22 18.62 -4.39
N VAL A 319 9.19 18.95 -5.68
CA VAL A 319 10.24 19.74 -6.33
C VAL A 319 9.69 20.54 -7.49
N PHE A 320 10.01 21.83 -7.51
CA PHE A 320 9.66 22.71 -8.63
C PHE A 320 10.63 22.50 -9.81
N LEU A 321 10.10 22.60 -11.01
CA LEU A 321 10.91 22.84 -12.20
C LEU A 321 11.48 24.26 -12.09
N LYS A 322 12.74 24.42 -12.51
CA LYS A 322 13.43 25.71 -12.42
C LYS A 322 12.88 26.74 -13.40
N ASN A 323 12.44 26.27 -14.57
CA ASN A 323 11.82 27.10 -15.60
C ASN A 323 10.29 26.88 -15.59
N PRO A 324 9.50 27.94 -15.82
CA PRO A 324 8.05 27.80 -15.94
C PRO A 324 7.66 27.04 -17.22
N ASP A 325 6.38 26.65 -17.27
CA ASP A 325 5.77 26.14 -18.51
C ASP A 325 5.68 27.25 -19.59
N PRO A 326 5.31 26.92 -20.85
CA PRO A 326 5.17 27.93 -21.90
C PRO A 326 4.10 29.00 -21.65
N ALA A 327 3.19 28.79 -20.69
CA ALA A 327 2.19 29.77 -20.27
C ALA A 327 2.67 30.65 -19.10
N GLY A 328 3.90 30.42 -18.62
CA GLY A 328 4.51 31.17 -17.53
C GLY A 328 4.16 30.64 -16.13
N ASN A 329 3.50 29.49 -16.01
CA ASN A 329 3.14 28.91 -14.71
C ASN A 329 4.31 28.13 -14.13
N ARG A 330 4.48 28.21 -12.81
CA ARG A 330 5.40 27.33 -12.10
C ARG A 330 4.83 25.91 -12.07
N VAL A 331 5.69 24.90 -12.23
CA VAL A 331 5.27 23.50 -12.18
C VAL A 331 6.10 22.79 -11.13
N HIS A 332 5.48 21.96 -10.30
CA HIS A 332 6.21 21.09 -9.38
C HIS A 332 5.70 19.66 -9.42
N LEU A 333 6.61 18.73 -9.18
CA LEU A 333 6.26 17.35 -8.90
C LEU A 333 5.85 17.23 -7.44
N LEU A 334 4.82 16.44 -7.18
CA LEU A 334 4.36 16.10 -5.84
C LEU A 334 4.17 14.59 -5.73
N TYR A 335 4.94 13.98 -4.85
CA TYR A 335 4.75 12.60 -4.41
C TYR A 335 4.07 12.60 -3.05
N LEU A 336 2.96 11.85 -2.98
CA LEU A 336 2.26 11.50 -1.75
C LEU A 336 2.21 9.97 -1.70
N PRO A 337 2.64 9.34 -0.60
CA PRO A 337 2.53 7.90 -0.45
C PRO A 337 1.05 7.45 -0.55
N PRO A 338 0.78 6.24 -1.07
CA PRO A 338 -0.55 5.70 -1.24
C PRO A 338 -1.28 5.37 0.07
#